data_AF-A0A524DWA4-F1
#
_entry.id   AF-A0A524DWA4-F1
#
_cell.length_a   1.000
_cell.length_b   1.000
_cell.length_c   1.000
_cell.angle_alpha   90.00
_cell.angle_beta   90.00
_cell.angle_gamma   90.00
#
_symmetry.space_group_name_H-M   'P 1'
#
loop_
_entity.id
_entity.type
_entity.pdbx_description
1 polymer ?
#
loop_
_entity_poly.entity_id
_entity_poly.type
_entity_poly.pdbx_seq_one_letter_code
_entity_poly.pdbx_strand_id
1 'polypeptide(L)'
;MDNSLDGCMMAKDFTQAIVVNSVAEEYAIVRQERCDCGGPFKVHMQSLHENLGKMYDVLHCICNACGLEKEFIFDINSFFGKYLSD
;
A
#
# COMPACT_ATOMS: atom_id res chain seq x y z
N MET A 1 30.89 -14.65 -16.21
CA MET A 1 30.79 -13.45 -15.37
C MET A 1 29.51 -12.79 -15.87
N ASP A 2 28.37 -13.37 -15.44
CA ASP A 2 27.53 -12.95 -14.30
C ASP A 2 26.47 -11.95 -14.82
N ASN A 3 25.19 -11.97 -14.46
CA ASN A 3 24.36 -12.83 -13.64
C ASN A 3 22.92 -12.58 -14.14
N SER A 4 22.22 -13.59 -14.67
CA SER A 4 20.80 -13.46 -14.98
C SER A 4 20.02 -13.39 -13.67
N LEU A 5 19.60 -12.17 -13.29
CA LEU A 5 18.60 -11.92 -12.26
C LEU A 5 17.32 -11.40 -12.93
N ASP A 6 16.73 -12.24 -13.78
CA ASP A 6 15.35 -12.09 -14.28
C ASP A 6 14.34 -12.46 -13.18
N GLY A 7 14.40 -11.72 -12.08
CA GLY A 7 13.49 -11.77 -10.95
C GLY A 7 13.29 -10.37 -10.39
N CYS A 8 13.11 -9.40 -11.29
CA CYS A 8 12.93 -8.00 -10.93
C CYS A 8 11.55 -7.81 -10.25
N MET A 9 11.52 -7.95 -8.92
CA MET A 9 10.54 -7.23 -8.10
C MET A 9 10.65 -5.76 -8.51
N MET A 10 9.66 -5.24 -9.25
CA MET A 10 9.59 -3.83 -9.59
C MET A 10 9.72 -3.04 -8.28
N ALA A 11 10.76 -2.22 -8.16
CA ALA A 11 10.92 -1.35 -7.01
C ALA A 11 9.66 -0.48 -6.89
N LYS A 12 8.94 -0.59 -5.78
CA LYS A 12 7.72 0.20 -5.54
C LYS A 12 8.11 1.69 -5.52
N ASP A 13 7.34 2.51 -6.23
CA ASP A 13 7.54 3.95 -6.21
C ASP A 13 6.86 4.55 -4.97
N PHE A 14 7.64 4.74 -3.92
CA PHE A 14 7.17 5.33 -2.67
C PHE A 14 7.01 6.86 -2.73
N THR A 15 7.39 7.53 -3.83
CA THR A 15 7.26 8.99 -3.93
C THR A 15 5.81 9.47 -4.03
N GLN A 16 4.90 8.57 -4.43
CA GLN A 16 3.46 8.80 -4.54
C GLN A 16 2.69 8.30 -3.30
N ALA A 17 3.38 7.95 -2.22
CA ALA A 17 2.74 7.45 -1.01
C ALA A 17 1.78 8.50 -0.41
N ILE A 18 0.60 8.04 -0.01
CA ILE A 18 -0.44 8.87 0.59
C ILE A 18 -0.12 9.01 2.08
N VAL A 19 0.10 10.23 2.55
CA VAL A 19 0.35 10.49 3.97
C VAL A 19 -0.94 10.30 4.75
N VAL A 20 -0.88 9.47 5.79
CA VAL A 20 -1.98 9.17 6.70
C VAL A 20 -1.53 9.31 8.15
N ASN A 21 -2.49 9.46 9.06
CA ASN A 21 -2.26 9.64 10.50
C ASN A 21 -2.78 8.47 11.33
N SER A 22 -3.45 7.50 10.71
CA SER A 22 -3.91 6.27 11.35
C SER A 22 -4.21 5.18 10.33
N VAL A 23 -4.19 3.93 10.78
CA VAL A 23 -4.65 2.78 9.99
C VAL A 23 -6.10 2.95 9.52
N ALA A 24 -6.97 3.54 10.37
CA ALA A 24 -8.36 3.77 9.99
C ALA A 24 -8.51 4.70 8.76
N GLU A 25 -7.59 5.64 8.58
CA GLU A 25 -7.56 6.56 7.44
C GLU A 25 -7.21 5.82 6.14
N GLU A 26 -6.26 4.88 6.17
CA GLU A 26 -5.88 4.03 5.02
C GLU A 26 -7.11 3.30 4.46
N TYR A 27 -7.84 2.60 5.34
CA TYR A 27 -9.04 1.86 4.96
C TYR A 27 -10.18 2.78 4.53
N ALA A 28 -10.28 3.99 5.09
CA ALA A 28 -11.27 4.97 4.65
C ALA A 28 -11.01 5.42 3.21
N ILE A 29 -9.75 5.67 2.84
CA ILE A 29 -9.34 6.04 1.47
C ILE A 29 -9.68 4.92 0.50
N VAL A 30 -9.28 3.67 0.80
CA VAL A 30 -9.59 2.51 -0.07
C VAL A 30 -11.10 2.33 -0.27
N ARG A 31 -11.90 2.54 0.78
CA ARG A 31 -13.37 2.44 0.71
C ARG A 31 -14.03 3.55 -0.09
N GLN A 32 -13.42 4.73 -0.16
CA GLN A 32 -13.94 5.86 -0.94
C GLN A 32 -13.58 5.74 -2.42
N GLU A 33 -12.41 5.20 -2.72
CA GLU A 33 -11.96 4.99 -4.10
C GLU A 33 -12.87 4.03 -4.86
N ARG A 34 -13.12 4.34 -6.13
CA ARG A 34 -13.85 3.48 -7.05
C ARG A 34 -12.92 3.01 -8.16
N CYS A 35 -13.11 1.76 -8.58
CA CYS A 35 -12.50 1.28 -9.80
C CYS A 35 -13.09 2.04 -10.99
N ASP A 36 -12.37 2.10 -12.11
CA ASP A 36 -12.87 2.71 -13.35
C ASP A 36 -14.19 2.08 -13.85
N CYS A 37 -14.47 0.83 -13.47
CA CYS A 37 -15.75 0.17 -13.74
C CYS A 37 -16.90 0.61 -12.81
N GLY A 38 -16.62 1.49 -11.83
CA GLY A 38 -17.54 1.93 -10.78
C GLY A 38 -17.61 1.02 -9.55
N GLY A 39 -16.98 -0.15 -9.58
CA GLY A 39 -17.01 -1.13 -8.48
C GLY A 39 -16.15 -0.73 -7.28
N PRO A 40 -16.47 -1.22 -6.06
CA PRO A 40 -15.66 -0.97 -4.88
C PRO A 40 -14.41 -1.86 -4.87
N PHE A 41 -13.32 -1.31 -4.33
CA PHE A 41 -12.12 -2.08 -4.00
C PHE A 41 -12.25 -2.78 -2.64
N LYS A 42 -11.69 -3.99 -2.54
CA LYS A 42 -11.55 -4.74 -1.30
C LYS A 42 -10.09 -5.06 -1.07
N VAL A 43 -9.58 -4.78 0.14
CA VAL A 43 -8.24 -5.16 0.55
C VAL A 43 -8.11 -6.68 0.53
N HIS A 44 -7.09 -7.17 -0.16
CA HIS A 44 -6.78 -8.59 -0.27
C HIS A 44 -5.50 -8.96 0.48
N MET A 45 -4.49 -8.10 0.43
CA MET A 45 -3.23 -8.27 1.16
C MET A 45 -2.75 -6.92 1.70
N GLN A 46 -2.11 -6.97 2.86
CA GLN A 46 -1.44 -5.83 3.48
C GLN A 46 0.01 -6.24 3.77
N SER A 47 0.96 -5.37 3.45
CA SER A 47 2.39 -5.58 3.74
C SER A 47 3.07 -4.29 4.18
N LEU A 48 3.95 -4.42 5.18
CA LEU A 48 4.80 -3.32 5.66
C LEU A 48 6.11 -3.29 4.87
N HIS A 49 6.49 -2.11 4.39
CA HIS A 49 7.72 -1.88 3.65
C HIS A 49 8.57 -0.79 4.31
N GLU A 50 9.87 -1.02 4.40
CA GLU A 50 10.84 0.02 4.72
C GLU A 50 11.50 0.49 3.42
N ASN A 51 11.60 1.81 3.22
CA ASN A 51 12.41 2.40 2.16
C ASN A 51 13.09 3.68 2.67
N LEU A 52 14.43 3.68 2.63
CA LEU A 52 15.29 4.79 3.09
C LEU A 52 14.98 5.23 4.54
N GLY A 53 14.77 4.27 5.44
CA GLY A 53 14.47 4.53 6.85
C GLY A 53 13.05 5.05 7.13
N LYS A 54 12.20 5.12 6.09
CA LYS A 54 10.77 5.43 6.22
C LYS A 54 9.95 4.17 6.08
N MET A 55 8.87 4.10 6.85
CA MET A 55 7.92 2.99 6.85
C MET A 55 6.70 3.32 6.01
N TYR A 56 6.27 2.34 5.22
CA TYR A 56 5.12 2.44 4.34
C TYR A 56 4.25 1.21 4.49
N ASP A 57 2.94 1.42 4.54
CA ASP A 57 1.97 0.34 4.46
C ASP A 57 1.46 0.20 3.02
N VAL A 58 1.44 -1.03 2.51
CA VAL A 58 1.01 -1.31 1.14
C VAL A 58 -0.23 -2.20 1.19
N LEU A 59 -1.34 -1.69 0.67
CA LEU A 59 -2.59 -2.42 0.54
C LEU A 59 -2.78 -2.85 -0.93
N HIS A 60 -2.68 -4.15 -1.17
CA HIS A 60 -3.11 -4.74 -2.44
C HIS A 60 -4.62 -4.97 -2.38
N CYS A 61 -5.32 -4.35 -3.32
CA CYS A 61 -6.77 -4.37 -3.39
C CYS A 61 -7.26 -4.95 -4.72
N ILE A 62 -8.39 -5.64 -4.67
CA ILE A 62 -9.05 -6.20 -5.84
C ILE A 62 -10.45 -5.61 -5.93
N CYS A 63 -10.85 -5.14 -7.13
CA CYS A 63 -12.20 -4.69 -7.38
C CYS A 63 -13.17 -5.88 -7.33
N ASN A 64 -14.20 -5.80 -6.48
CA ASN A 64 -15.18 -6.88 -6.35
C ASN A 64 -16.08 -7.05 -7.59
N ALA A 65 -16.12 -6.05 -8.49
CA ALA A 65 -16.98 -6.08 -9.67
C ALA A 65 -16.27 -6.64 -10.91
N CYS A 66 -15.05 -6.17 -11.21
CA CYS A 66 -14.33 -6.56 -12.43
C CYS A 66 -13.02 -7.33 -12.17
N GLY A 67 -12.60 -7.49 -10.90
CA GLY A 67 -11.35 -8.16 -10.55
C GLY A 67 -10.08 -7.35 -10.78
N LEU A 68 -10.18 -6.07 -11.18
CA LEU A 68 -9.00 -5.21 -11.36
C LEU A 68 -8.22 -5.08 -10.05
N GLU A 69 -6.92 -5.28 -10.12
CA GLU A 69 -6.00 -5.10 -9.00
C GLU A 69 -5.49 -3.65 -8.94
N LYS A 70 -5.37 -3.11 -7.72
CA LYS A 70 -4.78 -1.80 -7.46
C LYS A 70 -4.02 -1.85 -6.15
N GLU A 71 -2.82 -1.28 -6.13
CA GLU A 71 -2.06 -1.08 -4.90
C GLU A 71 -2.23 0.35 -4.39
N PHE A 72 -2.37 0.48 -3.07
CA PHE A 72 -2.30 1.74 -2.37
C PHE A 72 -1.06 1.72 -1.47
N ILE A 73 -0.25 2.77 -1.54
CA ILE A 73 0.96 2.92 -0.74
C ILE A 73 0.73 4.09 0.22
N PHE A 74 0.89 3.84 1.51
CA PHE A 74 0.63 4.81 2.57
C PHE A 74 1.92 5.14 3.33
N ASP A 75 2.20 6.43 3.53
CA ASP A 75 3.25 6.88 4.44
C ASP A 75 2.68 6.92 5.86
N ILE A 76 3.19 6.03 6.70
CA ILE A 76 2.71 5.82 8.08
C ILE A 76 3.68 6.37 9.13
N ASN A 77 4.71 7.11 8.72
CA ASN A 77 5.77 7.59 9.61
C ASN A 77 5.25 8.54 10.70
N SER A 78 4.06 9.13 10.50
CA SER A 78 3.41 10.00 11.48
C SER A 78 2.92 9.26 12.72
N PHE A 79 2.70 7.93 12.67
CA PHE A 79 2.20 7.13 13.80
C PHE A 79 2.88 5.78 14.00
N PHE A 80 3.68 5.32 13.03
CA PHE A 80 4.42 4.07 13.15
C PHE A 80 5.38 4.11 14.37
N GLY A 81 5.39 3.04 15.16
CA GLY A 81 6.23 2.91 16.35
C GLY A 81 5.78 3.69 17.59
N LYS A 82 4.76 4.56 17.49
CA LYS A 82 4.26 5.34 18.65
C LYS A 82 3.51 4.51 19.70
N TYR A 83 3.20 3.25 19.41
CA TYR A 83 2.51 2.31 20.30
C TYR A 83 3.44 1.24 20.90
N LEU A 84 4.76 1.36 20.76
CA LEU A 84 5.74 0.41 21.32
C LEU A 84 6.24 0.82 22.72
N SER A 85 5.43 1.53 23.49
CA SER A 85 5.75 1.98 24.85
C SER A 85 4.67 1.51 25.82
N ASP A 86 4.70 0.22 26.15
CA ASP A 86 4.10 -0.36 27.36
C ASP A 86 5.12 -1.29 28.03
#